data_AF-A0A6A5K1Y7-F1
#
_entry.id   AF-A0A6A5K1Y7-F1
#
_cell.length_a   1.000
_cell.length_b   1.000
_cell.length_c   1.000
_cell.angle_alpha   90.00
_cell.angle_beta   90.00
_cell.angle_gamma   90.00
#
_symmetry.space_group_name_H-M   'P 1'
#
loop_
_entity.id
_entity.type
_entity.pdbx_description
1 polymer ?
#
loop_
_entity_poly.entity_id
_entity_poly.type
_entity_poly.pdbx_seq_one_letter_code
_entity_poly.pdbx_strand_id
1 'polypeptide(L)'
;MDRTEAETANPLVLQSVATLKGSLDHVLDVLASHHHPFLLVGCAAQRWMGSLGTMTDICEILIRDNMLNAIGSDLLATGIWKIDEPDPERPFGHDRVSKCDADLVLQRIRPENENEFYYLALWFETTYHIDVDSYAAIQVPDIYSWQPILVEESWHPAMHRDNGWWYGPRVHPDTKVPNAPPRSVHPNAIFFPGFPRGRSENHPQPILFPNLITYLDALIYHITYYKTSKPGLWSVSSWLLSNLTRYLYLELDHQQLPLLIELEGYEFMEGYLRRYVRKPRFVYRTDEKGEFEATRGREWEPESFPQWCGTMK
;
A
#
# COMPACT_ATOMS: atom_id res chain seq x y z
N MET A 1 -40.83 10.06 -52.94
CA MET A 1 -40.50 10.75 -51.67
C MET A 1 -41.08 9.89 -50.56
N ASP A 2 -40.55 8.72 -50.26
CA ASP A 2 -39.15 8.35 -50.00
C ASP A 2 -38.64 8.98 -48.69
N ARG A 3 -38.75 8.20 -47.61
CA ARG A 3 -37.89 8.17 -46.42
C ARG A 3 -38.35 7.02 -45.51
N THR A 4 -37.80 5.86 -45.80
CA THR A 4 -37.70 4.68 -44.94
C THR A 4 -36.87 5.04 -43.71
N GLU A 5 -37.46 4.96 -42.52
CA GLU A 5 -36.72 4.94 -41.25
C GLU A 5 -36.08 3.55 -41.11
N ALA A 6 -34.77 3.50 -41.34
CA ALA A 6 -33.97 2.35 -41.00
C ALA A 6 -33.67 2.40 -39.50
N GLU A 7 -34.23 1.46 -38.74
CA GLU A 7 -33.74 1.09 -37.41
C GLU A 7 -32.30 0.58 -37.54
N THR A 8 -31.33 1.47 -37.34
CA THR A 8 -29.97 1.08 -37.03
C THR A 8 -29.93 0.62 -35.58
N ALA A 9 -30.19 -0.67 -35.38
CA ALA A 9 -29.76 -1.39 -34.18
C ALA A 9 -28.24 -1.17 -34.02
N ASN A 10 -27.87 -0.31 -33.08
CA ASN A 10 -26.48 -0.10 -32.69
C ASN A 10 -26.04 -1.38 -31.96
N PRO A 11 -25.17 -2.24 -32.54
CA PRO A 11 -24.66 -3.36 -31.80
C PRO A 11 -23.69 -2.77 -30.79
N LEU A 12 -24.12 -2.67 -29.53
CA LEU A 12 -23.21 -2.75 -28.41
C LEU A 12 -22.45 -4.06 -28.60
N VAL A 13 -21.32 -3.95 -29.28
CA VAL A 13 -20.27 -4.94 -29.26
C VAL A 13 -19.95 -5.08 -27.77
N LEU A 14 -20.51 -6.12 -27.16
CA LEU A 14 -19.91 -6.82 -26.05
C LEU A 14 -18.52 -7.22 -26.54
N GLN A 15 -17.58 -6.28 -26.49
CA GLN A 15 -16.18 -6.61 -26.46
C GLN A 15 -16.06 -7.45 -25.21
N SER A 16 -15.91 -8.76 -25.39
CA SER A 16 -15.38 -9.63 -24.37
C SER A 16 -14.21 -8.88 -23.79
N VAL A 17 -14.30 -8.50 -22.51
CA VAL A 17 -13.16 -7.97 -21.78
C VAL A 17 -12.11 -9.05 -21.92
N ALA A 18 -11.13 -8.85 -22.80
CA ALA A 18 -9.98 -9.74 -22.87
C ALA A 18 -9.46 -9.75 -21.44
N THR A 19 -9.47 -10.93 -20.80
CA THR A 19 -8.95 -11.11 -19.45
C THR A 19 -7.58 -10.45 -19.42
N LEU A 20 -7.48 -9.29 -18.76
CA LEU A 20 -6.26 -8.51 -18.69
C LEU A 20 -5.25 -9.38 -17.95
N LYS A 21 -4.22 -9.83 -18.68
CA LYS A 21 -3.12 -10.59 -18.10
C LYS A 21 -2.48 -9.75 -17.00
N GLY A 22 -2.28 -10.32 -15.82
CA GLY A 22 -1.58 -9.68 -14.72
C GLY A 22 -0.10 -9.52 -15.05
N SER A 23 0.47 -8.35 -14.79
CA SER A 23 1.87 -8.05 -15.04
C SER A 23 2.84 -8.92 -14.22
N LEU A 24 2.34 -9.58 -13.17
CA LEU A 24 3.11 -10.45 -12.27
C LEU A 24 2.52 -11.86 -12.18
N ASP A 25 1.65 -12.28 -13.10
CA ASP A 25 1.11 -13.65 -13.12
C ASP A 25 2.23 -14.71 -13.14
N HIS A 26 3.31 -14.47 -13.90
CA HIS A 26 4.46 -15.38 -13.93
C HIS A 26 5.18 -15.49 -12.58
N VAL A 27 5.18 -14.43 -11.76
CA VAL A 27 5.73 -14.48 -10.41
C VAL A 27 4.83 -15.33 -9.52
N LEU A 28 3.51 -15.16 -9.65
CA LEU A 28 2.53 -15.96 -8.91
C LEU A 28 2.60 -17.44 -9.28
N ASP A 29 2.76 -17.76 -10.56
CA ASP A 29 2.95 -19.13 -11.06
C ASP A 29 4.20 -19.78 -10.47
N VAL A 30 5.32 -19.05 -10.42
CA VAL A 30 6.57 -19.54 -9.80
C VAL A 30 6.36 -19.76 -8.30
N LEU A 31 5.78 -18.81 -7.55
CA LEU A 31 5.54 -19.03 -6.12
C LEU A 31 4.60 -20.22 -5.88
N ALA A 32 3.56 -20.37 -6.72
CA ALA A 32 2.62 -21.49 -6.62
C ALA A 32 3.30 -22.85 -6.87
N SER A 33 4.24 -22.95 -7.82
CA SER A 33 4.97 -24.20 -8.08
C SER A 33 5.83 -24.65 -6.89
N HIS A 34 6.29 -23.69 -6.07
CA HIS A 34 7.03 -23.91 -4.83
C HIS A 34 6.13 -24.06 -3.59
N HIS A 35 4.80 -24.08 -3.74
CA HIS A 35 3.84 -24.02 -2.62
C HIS A 35 4.14 -22.85 -1.66
N HIS A 36 4.54 -21.72 -2.24
CA HIS A 36 4.89 -20.51 -1.54
C HIS A 36 3.75 -19.48 -1.68
N PRO A 37 3.26 -18.87 -0.58
CA PRO A 37 2.26 -17.81 -0.69
C PRO A 37 2.87 -16.56 -1.34
N PHE A 38 2.07 -15.75 -2.03
CA PHE A 38 2.52 -14.41 -2.41
C PHE A 38 2.26 -13.47 -1.23
N LEU A 39 3.31 -13.15 -0.48
CA LEU A 39 3.24 -12.24 0.67
C LEU A 39 3.89 -10.89 0.35
N LEU A 40 3.05 -9.90 0.06
CA LEU A 40 3.43 -8.53 -0.25
C LEU A 40 3.85 -7.78 1.02
N VAL A 41 4.98 -7.09 0.96
CA VAL A 41 5.46 -6.20 2.03
C VAL A 41 5.88 -4.84 1.48
N GLY A 42 6.52 -4.03 2.32
CA GLY A 42 7.07 -2.73 1.92
C GLY A 42 6.03 -1.70 1.49
N CYS A 43 6.43 -0.78 0.62
CA CYS A 43 5.60 0.37 0.22
C CYS A 43 4.27 -0.05 -0.43
N ALA A 44 4.26 -1.13 -1.22
CA ALA A 44 3.06 -1.62 -1.89
C ALA A 44 2.04 -2.20 -0.90
N ALA A 45 2.49 -2.97 0.10
CA ALA A 45 1.63 -3.46 1.18
C ALA A 45 1.06 -2.31 2.02
N GLN A 46 1.90 -1.31 2.34
CA GLN A 46 1.51 -0.18 3.17
C GLN A 46 0.30 0.61 2.62
N ARG A 47 0.17 0.65 1.29
CA ARG A 47 -0.96 1.30 0.63
C ARG A 47 -2.28 0.53 0.80
N TRP A 48 -2.23 -0.80 0.99
CA TRP A 48 -3.37 -1.63 1.43
C TRP A 48 -3.67 -1.53 2.94
N MET A 49 -2.77 -0.89 3.69
CA MET A 49 -2.98 -0.49 5.09
C MET A 49 -3.46 0.97 5.20
N GLY A 50 -3.94 1.57 4.10
CA GLY A 50 -4.46 2.95 4.11
C GLY A 50 -3.40 4.06 4.12
N SER A 51 -2.11 3.76 4.05
CA SER A 51 -1.08 4.79 3.99
C SER A 51 -0.94 5.39 2.58
N LEU A 52 -0.94 6.73 2.47
CA LEU A 52 -0.57 7.43 1.22
C LEU A 52 0.97 7.45 1.04
N GLY A 53 1.59 6.27 1.15
CA GLY A 53 3.00 6.07 0.84
C GLY A 53 3.30 6.38 -0.63
N THR A 54 4.57 6.62 -0.92
CA THR A 54 5.12 6.82 -2.26
C THR A 54 4.77 5.65 -3.18
N MET A 55 4.35 5.96 -4.40
CA MET A 55 4.30 4.97 -5.48
C MET A 55 5.71 4.47 -5.72
N THR A 56 5.90 3.15 -5.65
CA THR A 56 7.22 2.53 -5.80
C THR A 56 7.30 1.74 -7.10
N ASP A 57 8.50 1.67 -7.68
CA ASP A 57 8.81 0.81 -8.82
C ASP A 57 9.24 -0.60 -8.39
N ILE A 58 9.11 -0.93 -7.10
CA ILE A 58 9.55 -2.16 -6.46
C ILE A 58 8.37 -2.92 -5.89
N CYS A 59 8.26 -4.20 -6.26
CA CYS A 59 7.42 -5.14 -5.54
C CYS A 59 8.29 -5.91 -4.54
N GLU A 60 7.97 -5.79 -3.26
CA GLU A 60 8.70 -6.46 -2.18
C GLU A 60 7.90 -7.69 -1.73
N ILE A 61 8.54 -8.86 -1.77
CA ILE A 61 7.91 -10.15 -1.50
C ILE A 61 8.72 -10.88 -0.43
N LEU A 62 8.03 -11.41 0.58
CA LEU A 62 8.65 -12.29 1.56
C LEU A 62 8.73 -13.71 1.06
N ILE A 63 9.88 -14.35 1.30
CA ILE A 63 10.22 -15.68 0.87
C ILE A 63 10.79 -16.47 2.05
N ARG A 64 10.35 -17.72 2.21
CA ARG A 64 10.93 -18.65 3.18
C ARG A 64 12.43 -18.80 2.95
N ASP A 65 13.18 -18.82 4.04
CA ASP A 65 14.65 -18.83 4.02
C ASP A 65 15.24 -19.93 3.14
N ASN A 66 14.66 -21.13 3.21
CA ASN A 66 15.12 -22.29 2.46
C ASN A 66 14.67 -22.30 0.99
N MET A 67 13.83 -21.36 0.54
CA MET A 67 13.26 -21.34 -0.81
C MET A 67 13.78 -20.20 -1.70
N LEU A 68 14.43 -19.16 -1.15
CA LEU A 68 14.85 -17.98 -1.92
C LEU A 68 15.66 -18.32 -3.17
N ASN A 69 16.67 -19.19 -3.04
CA ASN A 69 17.53 -19.55 -4.17
C ASN A 69 16.76 -20.31 -5.27
N ALA A 70 15.87 -21.21 -4.88
CA ALA A 70 15.08 -22.00 -5.83
C ALA A 70 14.06 -21.11 -6.57
N ILE A 71 13.30 -20.30 -5.83
CA ILE A 71 12.35 -19.34 -6.39
C ILE A 71 13.07 -18.30 -7.26
N GLY A 72 14.19 -17.75 -6.78
CA GLY A 72 15.01 -16.79 -7.54
C GLY A 72 15.51 -17.37 -8.86
N SER A 73 15.99 -18.62 -8.85
CA SER A 73 16.40 -19.33 -10.07
C SER A 73 15.25 -19.50 -11.07
N ASP A 74 14.06 -19.90 -10.61
CA ASP A 74 12.91 -20.10 -11.48
C ASP A 74 12.35 -18.78 -12.01
N LEU A 75 12.40 -17.71 -11.23
CA LEU A 75 12.08 -16.36 -11.69
C LEU A 75 13.04 -15.90 -12.80
N LEU A 76 14.33 -16.20 -12.69
CA LEU A 76 15.30 -15.92 -13.76
C LEU A 76 15.03 -16.78 -14.99
N ALA A 77 14.64 -18.05 -14.82
CA ALA A 77 14.32 -18.96 -15.91
C ALA A 77 13.10 -18.49 -16.75
N THR A 78 12.24 -17.63 -16.22
CA THR A 78 11.16 -16.99 -17.01
C THR A 78 11.69 -16.09 -18.14
N GLY A 79 12.94 -15.63 -18.06
CA GLY A 79 13.52 -14.69 -19.02
C GLY A 79 12.92 -13.27 -18.96
N ILE A 80 12.07 -12.98 -17.97
CA ILE A 80 11.47 -11.65 -17.73
C ILE A 80 12.34 -10.82 -16.79
N TRP A 81 13.06 -11.50 -15.89
CA TRP A 81 13.88 -10.92 -14.84
C TRP A 81 15.36 -11.22 -15.06
N LYS A 82 16.21 -10.33 -14.58
CA LYS A 82 17.66 -10.55 -14.41
C LYS A 82 18.06 -10.13 -13.00
N ILE A 83 19.18 -10.63 -12.50
CA ILE A 83 19.75 -10.14 -11.23
C ILE A 83 20.07 -8.64 -11.41
N ASP A 84 19.63 -7.80 -10.46
CA ASP A 84 20.05 -6.40 -10.44
C ASP A 84 21.47 -6.34 -9.87
N GLU A 85 22.44 -6.17 -10.75
CA GLU A 85 23.81 -5.91 -10.36
C GLU A 85 23.94 -4.43 -9.95
N PRO A 86 24.54 -4.12 -8.79
CA PRO A 86 24.73 -2.74 -8.36
C PRO A 86 25.56 -1.98 -9.39
N ASP A 87 24.94 -1.07 -10.13
CA ASP A 87 25.63 -0.22 -11.08
C ASP A 87 26.08 1.06 -10.37
N PRO A 88 27.40 1.28 -10.17
CA PRO A 88 27.91 2.47 -9.50
C PRO A 88 27.63 3.76 -10.29
N GLU A 89 27.44 3.67 -11.61
CA GLU A 89 27.27 4.81 -12.52
C GLU A 89 25.79 5.18 -12.77
N ARG A 90 24.83 4.37 -12.31
CA ARG A 90 23.40 4.71 -12.47
C ARG A 90 23.08 5.98 -11.67
N PRO A 91 22.59 7.05 -12.32
CA PRO A 91 22.17 8.26 -11.62
C PRO A 91 21.06 7.94 -10.61
N PHE A 92 20.99 8.73 -9.54
CA PHE A 92 20.17 8.59 -8.32
C PHE A 92 18.63 8.61 -8.52
N GLY A 93 18.10 8.01 -9.59
CA GLY A 93 16.70 8.12 -10.02
C GLY A 93 15.75 7.02 -9.54
N HIS A 94 16.25 5.91 -9.01
CA HIS A 94 15.42 4.81 -8.51
C HIS A 94 15.81 4.51 -7.06
N ASP A 95 14.82 4.34 -6.18
CA ASP A 95 14.96 4.28 -4.73
C ASP A 95 15.99 3.21 -4.29
N ARG A 96 17.27 3.62 -4.19
CA ARG A 96 18.39 2.74 -3.80
C ARG A 96 18.20 2.22 -2.37
N VAL A 97 17.51 2.97 -1.52
CA VAL A 97 17.40 2.70 -0.08
C VAL A 97 16.53 1.48 0.18
N SER A 98 15.45 1.28 -0.60
CA SER A 98 14.54 0.14 -0.45
C SER A 98 15.04 -1.15 -1.09
N LYS A 99 16.05 -1.10 -1.97
CA LYS A 99 16.65 -2.29 -2.62
C LYS A 99 17.93 -2.77 -1.96
N CYS A 100 18.68 -1.89 -1.29
CA CYS A 100 20.09 -2.17 -0.99
C CYS A 100 20.33 -3.29 0.03
N ASP A 101 19.34 -3.61 0.87
CA ASP A 101 19.47 -4.65 1.91
C ASP A 101 18.64 -5.90 1.64
N ALA A 102 17.90 -5.94 0.51
CA ALA A 102 17.11 -7.09 0.11
C ALA A 102 18.01 -8.28 -0.20
N ASP A 103 17.54 -9.49 0.13
CA ASP A 103 18.37 -10.69 0.04
C ASP A 103 18.57 -11.15 -1.41
N LEU A 104 17.61 -10.85 -2.30
CA LEU A 104 17.78 -10.93 -3.75
C LEU A 104 16.96 -9.84 -4.46
N VAL A 105 17.62 -9.06 -5.33
CA VAL A 105 16.95 -8.06 -6.17
C VAL A 105 16.99 -8.49 -7.63
N LEU A 106 15.82 -8.49 -8.26
CA LEU A 106 15.65 -8.77 -9.67
C LEU A 106 15.18 -7.51 -10.40
N GLN A 107 15.81 -7.20 -11.53
CA GLN A 107 15.40 -6.13 -12.43
C GLN A 107 14.62 -6.69 -13.61
N ARG A 108 13.49 -6.07 -13.94
CA ARG A 108 12.70 -6.41 -15.13
C ARG A 108 13.47 -6.05 -16.39
N ILE A 109 13.55 -6.97 -17.36
CA ILE A 109 14.33 -6.75 -18.57
C ILE A 109 13.64 -5.74 -19.51
N ARG A 110 12.31 -5.82 -19.64
CA ARG A 110 11.48 -4.91 -20.44
C ARG A 110 10.09 -4.77 -19.80
N PRO A 111 9.79 -3.68 -19.08
CA PRO A 111 8.43 -3.37 -18.68
C PRO A 111 7.61 -2.99 -19.92
N GLU A 112 6.37 -3.48 -19.99
CA GLU A 112 5.43 -3.19 -21.08
C GLU A 112 4.68 -1.88 -20.83
N ASN A 113 4.57 -1.47 -19.56
CA ASN A 113 3.94 -0.22 -19.14
C ASN A 113 4.80 0.46 -18.06
N GLU A 114 4.92 1.78 -18.14
CA GLU A 114 5.73 2.61 -17.23
C GLU A 114 5.27 2.59 -15.77
N ASN A 115 4.05 2.12 -15.53
CA ASN A 115 3.48 2.01 -14.19
C ASN A 115 3.68 0.60 -13.58
N GLU A 116 4.29 -0.33 -14.31
CA GLU A 116 4.60 -1.64 -13.75
C GLU A 116 5.80 -1.58 -12.78
N PHE A 117 5.91 -2.59 -11.92
CA PHE A 117 7.12 -2.77 -11.14
C PHE A 117 8.33 -3.08 -12.05
N TYR A 118 9.38 -2.29 -11.86
CA TYR A 118 10.67 -2.45 -12.52
C TYR A 118 11.57 -3.42 -11.75
N TYR A 119 11.31 -3.63 -10.46
CA TYR A 119 12.13 -4.45 -9.59
C TYR A 119 11.28 -5.38 -8.73
N LEU A 120 11.79 -6.59 -8.49
CA LEU A 120 11.36 -7.44 -7.39
C LEU A 120 12.47 -7.43 -6.33
N ALA A 121 12.11 -7.13 -5.10
CA ALA A 121 12.98 -7.33 -3.95
C ALA A 121 12.43 -8.52 -3.16
N LEU A 122 13.21 -9.58 -3.08
CA LEU A 122 12.86 -10.79 -2.36
C LEU A 122 13.59 -10.76 -1.02
N TRP A 123 12.80 -10.89 0.04
CA TRP A 123 13.26 -10.82 1.43
C TRP A 123 13.14 -12.20 2.07
N PHE A 124 14.17 -12.62 2.79
CA PHE A 124 14.06 -13.72 3.74
C PHE A 124 13.08 -13.35 4.86
N GLU A 125 12.28 -14.32 5.30
CA GLU A 125 11.41 -14.17 6.47
C GLU A 125 12.21 -13.81 7.72
N THR A 126 13.42 -14.36 7.88
CA THR A 126 14.30 -14.01 9.01
C THR A 126 14.89 -12.61 8.87
N THR A 127 15.23 -12.18 7.66
CA THR A 127 15.69 -10.80 7.42
C THR A 127 14.58 -9.82 7.79
N TYR A 128 13.36 -10.03 7.29
CA TYR A 128 12.24 -9.09 7.46
C TYR A 128 11.49 -9.26 8.79
N HIS A 129 11.86 -10.28 9.57
CA HIS A 129 11.26 -10.58 10.86
C HIS A 129 9.74 -10.85 10.80
N ILE A 130 9.30 -11.57 9.77
CA ILE A 130 7.91 -12.02 9.58
C ILE A 130 7.95 -13.45 9.06
N ASP A 131 7.49 -14.41 9.86
CA ASP A 131 7.42 -15.84 9.51
C ASP A 131 6.29 -16.13 8.53
N VAL A 132 6.60 -16.59 7.32
CA VAL A 132 5.66 -16.78 6.20
C VAL A 132 4.39 -17.56 6.59
N ASP A 133 4.49 -18.51 7.52
CA ASP A 133 3.45 -19.50 7.82
C ASP A 133 2.64 -19.22 9.10
N SER A 134 3.09 -18.33 9.99
CA SER A 134 2.51 -18.19 11.33
C SER A 134 1.74 -16.90 11.63
N TYR A 135 1.82 -15.85 10.79
CA TYR A 135 1.06 -14.62 11.03
C TYR A 135 -0.34 -14.63 10.38
N ALA A 136 -1.20 -13.75 10.90
CA ALA A 136 -2.49 -13.47 10.30
C ALA A 136 -2.31 -12.65 9.01
N ALA A 137 -2.47 -13.33 7.88
CA ALA A 137 -2.38 -12.73 6.55
C ALA A 137 -3.75 -12.21 6.10
N ILE A 138 -3.74 -11.12 5.34
CA ILE A 138 -4.95 -10.51 4.78
C ILE A 138 -4.87 -10.56 3.27
N GLN A 139 -5.95 -11.03 2.66
CA GLN A 139 -6.05 -11.12 1.22
C GLN A 139 -6.46 -9.77 0.62
N VAL A 140 -5.75 -9.36 -0.43
CA VAL A 140 -6.06 -8.16 -1.22
C VAL A 140 -6.45 -8.54 -2.65
N PRO A 141 -7.25 -7.71 -3.33
CA PRO A 141 -7.74 -8.06 -4.66
C PRO A 141 -6.64 -7.99 -5.73
N ASP A 142 -5.54 -7.26 -5.49
CA ASP A 142 -4.43 -7.10 -6.42
C ASP A 142 -3.13 -6.67 -5.70
N ILE A 143 -2.02 -6.69 -6.43
CA ILE A 143 -0.71 -6.25 -5.97
C ILE A 143 -0.63 -4.71 -6.00
N TYR A 144 -1.20 -4.07 -7.04
CA TYR A 144 -1.23 -2.61 -7.13
C TYR A 144 -2.44 -2.02 -6.40
N SER A 145 -2.19 -1.22 -5.36
CA SER A 145 -3.17 -0.31 -4.76
C SER A 145 -2.92 1.10 -5.31
N TRP A 146 -3.46 1.39 -6.50
CA TRP A 146 -3.31 2.69 -7.16
C TRP A 146 -3.81 3.88 -6.32
N GLN A 147 -4.74 3.62 -5.38
CA GLN A 147 -5.06 4.49 -4.25
C GLN A 147 -4.75 3.77 -2.93
N PRO A 148 -4.42 4.51 -1.85
CA PRO A 148 -4.40 3.92 -0.53
C PRO A 148 -5.80 3.51 -0.10
N ILE A 149 -5.92 2.27 0.33
CA ILE A 149 -7.14 1.65 0.80
C ILE A 149 -6.79 0.96 2.10
N LEU A 150 -7.55 1.20 3.16
CA LEU A 150 -7.44 0.44 4.40
C LEU A 150 -8.36 -0.78 4.30
N VAL A 151 -7.76 -1.97 4.25
CA VAL A 151 -8.49 -3.25 4.23
C VAL A 151 -8.87 -3.69 5.65
N GLU A 152 -8.04 -3.38 6.64
CA GLU A 152 -8.34 -3.64 8.06
C GLU A 152 -9.15 -2.51 8.66
N GLU A 153 -10.46 -2.57 8.46
CA GLU A 153 -11.39 -1.50 8.86
C GLU A 153 -11.40 -1.21 10.37
N SER A 154 -11.02 -2.18 11.21
CA SER A 154 -10.88 -2.02 12.66
C SER A 154 -9.85 -0.94 13.05
N TRP A 155 -8.90 -0.65 12.16
CA TRP A 155 -7.88 0.38 12.35
C TRP A 155 -8.27 1.73 11.75
N HIS A 156 -9.52 1.89 11.27
CA HIS A 156 -9.94 3.17 10.72
C HIS A 156 -10.23 4.18 11.84
N PRO A 157 -9.56 5.34 11.87
CA PRO A 157 -9.57 6.24 13.04
C PRO A 157 -10.90 6.93 13.31
N ALA A 158 -11.80 6.98 12.32
CA ALA A 158 -13.13 7.55 12.45
C ALA A 158 -14.26 6.50 12.50
N MET A 159 -13.97 5.19 12.52
CA MET A 159 -15.02 4.16 12.32
C MET A 159 -16.13 4.19 13.38
N HIS A 160 -15.80 4.57 14.61
CA HIS A 160 -16.74 4.60 15.74
C HIS A 160 -17.35 5.98 15.98
N ARG A 161 -17.08 6.97 15.14
CA ARG A 161 -17.63 8.32 15.31
C ARG A 161 -19.07 8.36 14.83
N ASP A 162 -19.94 8.93 15.66
CA ASP A 162 -21.36 9.14 15.40
C ASP A 162 -21.68 10.57 14.93
N ASN A 163 -20.74 11.51 15.11
CA ASN A 163 -20.90 12.91 14.75
C ASN A 163 -20.80 13.21 13.24
N GLY A 164 -20.73 12.17 12.40
CA GLY A 164 -20.63 12.27 10.93
C GLY A 164 -19.30 12.82 10.40
N TRP A 165 -18.32 13.08 11.26
CA TRP A 165 -17.01 13.58 10.86
C TRP A 165 -16.07 12.44 10.48
N TRP A 166 -15.68 12.39 9.20
CA TRP A 166 -14.83 11.34 8.65
C TRP A 166 -13.45 11.88 8.28
N TYR A 167 -12.41 11.24 8.81
CA TYR A 167 -11.01 11.48 8.50
C TYR A 167 -10.25 10.16 8.49
N GLY A 168 -9.08 10.15 7.86
CA GLY A 168 -8.29 8.93 7.68
C GLY A 168 -8.35 8.40 6.24
N PRO A 169 -7.89 7.17 6.02
CA PRO A 169 -7.78 6.59 4.69
C PRO A 169 -9.15 6.27 4.08
N ARG A 170 -9.14 5.97 2.78
CA ARG A 170 -10.30 5.33 2.15
C ARG A 170 -10.38 3.88 2.61
N VAL A 171 -11.60 3.34 2.63
CA VAL A 171 -11.86 1.93 2.95
C VAL A 171 -12.22 1.17 1.67
N HIS A 172 -12.17 -0.15 1.73
CA HIS A 172 -12.50 -1.01 0.58
C HIS A 172 -13.95 -0.77 0.10
N PRO A 173 -14.27 -0.89 -1.20
CA PRO A 173 -15.64 -0.77 -1.73
C PRO A 173 -16.67 -1.65 -1.01
N ASP A 174 -16.25 -2.84 -0.61
CA ASP A 174 -17.09 -3.82 0.10
C ASP A 174 -17.14 -3.61 1.63
N THR A 175 -16.77 -2.40 2.07
CA THR A 175 -16.66 -2.10 3.50
C THR A 175 -17.95 -2.27 4.26
N LYS A 176 -17.84 -2.71 5.52
CA LYS A 176 -18.97 -2.83 6.43
C LYS A 176 -18.97 -1.75 7.51
N VAL A 177 -18.11 -0.74 7.40
CA VAL A 177 -18.07 0.37 8.36
C VAL A 177 -19.40 1.15 8.27
N PRO A 178 -20.21 1.18 9.34
CA PRO A 178 -21.58 1.69 9.27
C PRO A 178 -21.68 3.19 8.98
N ASN A 179 -20.65 3.96 9.36
CA ASN A 179 -20.63 5.42 9.23
C ASN A 179 -19.75 5.92 8.09
N ALA A 180 -19.31 5.03 7.18
CA ALA A 180 -18.49 5.42 6.04
C ALA A 180 -19.29 6.29 5.06
N PRO A 181 -18.88 7.55 4.79
CA PRO A 181 -19.60 8.38 3.84
C PRO A 181 -19.43 7.82 2.42
N PRO A 182 -20.40 7.99 1.50
CA PRO A 182 -20.30 7.47 0.13
C PRO A 182 -19.01 7.87 -0.59
N ARG A 183 -18.46 9.05 -0.30
CA ARG A 183 -17.19 9.52 -0.87
C ARG A 183 -15.95 8.77 -0.38
N SER A 184 -16.02 8.06 0.75
CA SER A 184 -14.93 7.23 1.28
C SER A 184 -14.81 5.88 0.58
N VAL A 185 -15.88 5.48 -0.13
CA VAL A 185 -16.06 4.20 -0.80
C VAL A 185 -16.21 4.47 -2.30
N HIS A 186 -15.17 4.25 -3.11
CA HIS A 186 -15.30 4.45 -4.56
C HIS A 186 -14.90 3.17 -5.30
N PRO A 187 -15.80 2.51 -6.04
CA PRO A 187 -15.52 1.21 -6.68
C PRO A 187 -14.37 1.31 -7.68
N ASN A 188 -14.22 2.44 -8.37
CA ASN A 188 -13.09 2.70 -9.27
C ASN A 188 -11.83 3.23 -8.57
N ALA A 189 -11.79 3.31 -7.22
CA ALA A 189 -10.57 3.75 -6.53
C ALA A 189 -9.49 2.67 -6.48
N ILE A 190 -9.88 1.39 -6.56
CA ILE A 190 -8.92 0.30 -6.51
C ILE A 190 -8.27 0.09 -7.88
N PHE A 191 -9.09 0.04 -8.93
CA PHE A 191 -8.65 -0.24 -10.29
C PHE A 191 -8.95 0.94 -11.19
N PHE A 192 -7.90 1.56 -11.73
CA PHE A 192 -8.04 2.58 -12.75
C PHE A 192 -8.02 1.94 -14.14
N PRO A 193 -9.02 2.25 -14.99
CA PRO A 193 -8.98 1.83 -16.38
C PRO A 193 -7.69 2.28 -17.07
N GLY A 194 -6.98 1.35 -17.72
CA GLY A 194 -5.74 1.62 -18.45
C GLY A 194 -4.44 1.43 -17.66
N PHE A 195 -4.49 1.20 -16.35
CA PHE A 195 -3.32 0.83 -15.56
C PHE A 195 -3.13 -0.69 -15.50
N PRO A 196 -1.88 -1.18 -15.38
CA PRO A 196 -1.63 -2.61 -15.28
C PRO A 196 -2.27 -3.19 -14.01
N ARG A 197 -2.75 -4.44 -14.13
CA ARG A 197 -3.13 -5.27 -13.00
C ARG A 197 -1.91 -6.10 -12.62
N GLY A 198 -1.67 -6.34 -11.33
CA GLY A 198 -0.58 -7.21 -10.89
C GLY A 198 -0.94 -8.66 -11.10
N ARG A 199 -2.23 -8.98 -10.91
CA ARG A 199 -2.79 -10.33 -11.01
C ARG A 199 -3.97 -10.34 -11.98
N SER A 200 -4.02 -11.35 -12.84
CA SER A 200 -5.21 -11.63 -13.67
C SER A 200 -6.44 -11.92 -12.80
N GLU A 201 -7.61 -11.52 -13.26
CA GLU A 201 -8.88 -11.73 -12.55
C GLU A 201 -9.13 -13.19 -12.15
N ASN A 202 -8.73 -14.13 -13.00
CA ASN A 202 -8.92 -15.58 -12.79
C ASN A 202 -7.69 -16.31 -12.24
N HIS A 203 -6.65 -15.59 -11.83
CA HIS A 203 -5.45 -16.23 -11.29
C HIS A 203 -5.76 -16.84 -9.90
N PRO A 204 -5.48 -18.14 -9.67
CA PRO A 204 -5.91 -18.84 -8.45
C PRO A 204 -5.13 -18.42 -7.20
N GLN A 205 -3.85 -18.04 -7.36
CA GLN A 205 -3.00 -17.63 -6.23
C GLN A 205 -3.56 -16.36 -5.56
N PRO A 206 -3.79 -16.36 -4.24
CA PRO A 206 -4.15 -15.17 -3.50
C PRO A 206 -2.95 -14.23 -3.36
N ILE A 207 -3.22 -12.92 -3.28
CA ILE A 207 -2.24 -11.91 -2.88
C ILE A 207 -2.48 -11.64 -1.40
N LEU A 208 -1.46 -11.87 -0.58
CA LEU A 208 -1.53 -11.70 0.86
C LEU A 208 -0.62 -10.55 1.29
N PHE A 209 -0.94 -9.92 2.41
CA PHE A 209 -0.03 -9.03 3.13
C PHE A 209 -0.19 -9.29 4.66
N PRO A 210 0.84 -9.01 5.48
CA PRO A 210 0.72 -9.18 6.93
C PRO A 210 -0.28 -8.18 7.51
N ASN A 211 -1.04 -8.57 8.53
CA ASN A 211 -1.89 -7.61 9.24
C ASN A 211 -1.07 -6.44 9.83
N LEU A 212 -1.76 -5.37 10.22
CA LEU A 212 -1.12 -4.14 10.67
C LEU A 212 -0.19 -4.36 11.88
N ILE A 213 -0.58 -5.19 12.85
CA ILE A 213 0.19 -5.44 14.07
C ILE A 213 1.51 -6.15 13.75
N THR A 214 1.44 -7.29 13.04
CA THR A 214 2.64 -8.02 12.61
C THR A 214 3.56 -7.14 11.78
N TYR A 215 3.00 -6.32 10.89
CA TYR A 215 3.80 -5.41 10.10
C TYR A 215 4.49 -4.34 10.95
N LEU A 216 3.78 -3.73 11.90
CA LEU A 216 4.35 -2.73 12.80
C LEU A 216 5.46 -3.32 13.69
N ASP A 217 5.28 -4.52 14.23
CA ASP A 217 6.32 -5.20 15.02
C ASP A 217 7.59 -5.46 14.19
N ALA A 218 7.45 -5.88 12.93
CA ALA A 218 8.59 -6.00 12.02
C ALA A 218 9.29 -4.65 11.77
N LEU A 219 8.53 -3.57 11.52
CA LEU A 219 9.11 -2.24 11.36
C LEU A 219 9.85 -1.78 12.62
N ILE A 220 9.28 -2.00 13.80
CA ILE A 220 9.90 -1.66 15.10
C ILE A 220 11.20 -2.44 15.28
N TYR A 221 11.20 -3.74 14.96
CA TYR A 221 12.40 -4.57 15.00
C TYR A 221 13.49 -4.01 14.07
N HIS A 222 13.16 -3.69 12.81
CA HIS A 222 14.11 -3.10 11.87
C HIS A 222 14.70 -1.78 12.39
N ILE A 223 13.85 -0.90 12.93
CA ILE A 223 14.29 0.40 13.45
C ILE A 223 15.24 0.24 14.65
N THR A 224 14.98 -0.77 15.48
CA THR A 224 15.73 -1.02 16.72
C THR A 224 17.07 -1.69 16.45
N TYR A 225 17.11 -2.68 15.54
CA TYR A 225 18.25 -3.58 15.42
C TYR A 225 19.08 -3.39 14.14
N TYR A 226 18.52 -2.81 13.07
CA TYR A 226 19.17 -2.81 11.75
C TYR A 226 19.88 -1.53 11.36
N LYS A 227 19.93 -0.52 12.22
CA LYS A 227 20.56 0.77 11.94
C LYS A 227 21.97 0.66 11.35
N THR A 228 22.75 -0.32 11.81
CA THR A 228 24.14 -0.54 11.35
C THR A 228 24.29 -1.70 10.36
N SER A 229 23.49 -2.76 10.48
CA SER A 229 23.65 -3.98 9.66
C SER A 229 22.87 -3.94 8.34
N LYS A 230 21.69 -3.31 8.32
CA LYS A 230 20.82 -3.15 7.15
C LYS A 230 20.26 -1.70 7.14
N PRO A 231 21.10 -0.70 6.83
CA PRO A 231 20.75 0.72 6.98
C PRO A 231 19.64 1.21 6.03
N GLY A 232 19.50 0.59 4.86
CA GLY A 232 18.40 0.84 3.93
C GLY A 232 17.06 0.37 4.50
N LEU A 233 17.00 -0.89 4.97
CA LEU A 233 15.81 -1.45 5.61
C LEU A 233 15.43 -0.68 6.87
N TRP A 234 16.41 -0.27 7.68
CA TRP A 234 16.21 0.62 8.84
C TRP A 234 15.58 1.96 8.44
N SER A 235 16.12 2.60 7.39
CA SER A 235 15.66 3.91 6.91
C SER A 235 14.24 3.84 6.35
N VAL A 236 13.97 2.86 5.48
CA VAL A 236 12.65 2.63 4.89
C VAL A 236 11.63 2.27 5.98
N SER A 237 11.99 1.41 6.93
CA SER A 237 11.08 1.04 8.03
C SER A 237 10.72 2.24 8.91
N SER A 238 11.69 3.12 9.19
CA SER A 238 11.44 4.38 9.92
C SER A 238 10.43 5.27 9.17
N TRP A 239 10.58 5.37 7.85
CA TRP A 239 9.67 6.14 7.01
C TRP A 239 8.28 5.50 6.92
N LEU A 240 8.21 4.16 6.78
CA LEU A 240 6.96 3.41 6.76
C LEU A 240 6.21 3.57 8.08
N LEU A 241 6.86 3.43 9.24
CA LEU A 241 6.24 3.64 10.55
C LEU A 241 5.66 5.05 10.68
N SER A 242 6.42 6.06 10.25
CA SER A 242 5.98 7.46 10.26
C SER A 242 4.75 7.71 9.39
N ASN A 243 4.69 7.07 8.23
CA ASN A 243 3.55 7.15 7.34
C ASN A 243 2.30 6.45 7.92
N LEU A 244 2.42 5.23 8.43
CA LEU A 244 1.29 4.55 9.09
C LEU A 244 0.76 5.38 10.26
N THR A 245 1.65 5.88 11.11
CA THR A 245 1.29 6.78 12.21
C THR A 245 0.52 8.00 11.70
N ARG A 246 1.04 8.65 10.65
CA ARG A 246 0.39 9.82 10.06
C ARG A 246 -0.98 9.50 9.49
N TYR A 247 -1.13 8.47 8.68
CA TYR A 247 -2.34 8.23 7.91
C TYR A 247 -3.42 7.49 8.69
N LEU A 248 -3.04 6.66 9.66
CA LEU A 248 -3.96 5.96 10.56
C LEU A 248 -4.20 6.69 11.88
N TYR A 249 -3.51 7.80 12.12
CA TYR A 249 -3.66 8.61 13.34
C TYR A 249 -3.38 7.81 14.62
N LEU A 250 -2.32 6.99 14.56
CA LEU A 250 -1.94 6.08 15.66
C LEU A 250 -1.58 6.83 16.95
N GLU A 251 -1.29 8.13 16.87
CA GLU A 251 -1.00 8.97 18.03
C GLU A 251 -2.25 9.47 18.79
N LEU A 252 -3.46 9.25 18.25
CA LEU A 252 -4.69 9.62 18.96
C LEU A 252 -5.02 8.57 20.02
N ASP A 253 -5.47 9.01 21.19
CA ASP A 253 -5.71 8.15 22.37
C ASP A 253 -6.54 6.90 22.06
N HIS A 254 -7.59 7.04 21.24
CA HIS A 254 -8.49 5.93 20.89
C HIS A 254 -7.88 4.93 19.89
N GLN A 255 -6.82 5.30 19.17
CA GLN A 255 -6.03 4.40 18.33
C GLN A 255 -4.85 3.81 19.10
N GLN A 256 -4.22 4.61 19.95
CA GLN A 256 -3.02 4.24 20.68
C GLN A 256 -3.26 3.10 21.66
N LEU A 257 -4.35 3.12 22.44
CA LEU A 257 -4.57 2.10 23.46
C LEU A 257 -4.75 0.68 22.88
N PRO A 258 -5.64 0.43 21.91
CA PRO A 258 -5.74 -0.88 21.26
C PRO A 258 -4.42 -1.33 20.64
N LEU A 259 -3.71 -0.39 19.98
CA LEU A 259 -2.44 -0.66 19.36
C LEU A 259 -1.38 -1.15 20.35
N LEU A 260 -1.20 -0.45 21.47
CA LEU A 260 -0.17 -0.80 22.46
C LEU A 260 -0.48 -2.09 23.24
N ILE A 261 -1.75 -2.53 23.25
CA ILE A 261 -2.13 -3.82 23.85
C ILE A 261 -1.72 -4.99 22.96
N GLU A 262 -1.77 -4.82 21.64
CA GLU A 262 -1.53 -5.90 20.68
C GLU A 262 -0.07 -6.00 20.22
N LEU A 263 0.70 -4.90 20.26
CA LEU A 263 2.09 -4.88 19.80
C LEU A 263 3.05 -5.58 20.78
N GLU A 264 3.95 -6.40 20.24
CA GLU A 264 5.10 -6.90 20.99
C GLU A 264 6.10 -5.77 21.29
N GLY A 265 6.31 -4.87 20.32
CA GLY A 265 7.17 -3.69 20.40
C GLY A 265 6.57 -2.49 21.16
N TYR A 266 5.64 -2.70 22.10
CA TYR A 266 4.84 -1.64 22.70
C TYR A 266 5.67 -0.56 23.41
N GLU A 267 6.77 -0.89 24.10
CA GLU A 267 7.62 0.09 24.79
C GLU A 267 8.25 1.09 23.81
N PHE A 268 8.72 0.58 22.66
CA PHE A 268 9.22 1.41 21.59
C PHE A 268 8.10 2.29 21.05
N MET A 269 6.94 1.71 20.74
CA MET A 269 5.83 2.42 20.12
C MET A 269 5.25 3.49 21.04
N GLU A 270 5.11 3.23 22.34
CA GLU A 270 4.67 4.22 23.32
C GLU A 270 5.64 5.41 23.37
N GLY A 271 6.95 5.12 23.48
CA GLY A 271 7.98 6.15 23.48
C GLY A 271 8.00 6.96 22.17
N TYR A 272 7.82 6.29 21.04
CA TYR A 272 7.72 6.91 19.72
C TYR A 272 6.51 7.84 19.62
N LEU A 273 5.31 7.35 19.93
CA LEU A 273 4.06 8.11 19.83
C LEU A 273 4.03 9.30 20.78
N ARG A 274 4.56 9.17 22.01
CA ARG A 274 4.68 10.29 22.96
C ARG A 274 5.53 11.45 22.42
N ARG A 275 6.49 11.15 21.53
CA ARG A 275 7.36 12.15 20.88
C ARG A 275 6.87 12.55 19.50
N TYR A 276 5.85 11.88 18.96
CA TYR A 276 5.37 12.14 17.61
C TYR A 276 4.68 13.51 17.55
N VAL A 277 5.13 14.35 16.63
CA VAL A 277 4.51 15.66 16.37
C VAL A 277 4.00 15.68 14.95
N ARG A 278 2.67 15.66 14.81
CA ARG A 278 2.02 15.74 13.51
C ARG A 278 2.31 17.09 12.85
N LYS A 279 2.65 17.03 11.56
CA LYS A 279 2.78 18.24 10.72
C LYS A 279 1.44 18.99 10.69
N PRO A 280 1.44 20.32 10.88
CA PRO A 280 0.20 21.09 10.86
C PRO A 280 -0.48 21.01 9.48
N ARG A 281 -1.81 20.88 9.48
CA ARG A 281 -2.63 21.01 8.28
C ARG A 281 -3.15 22.44 8.21
N PHE A 282 -3.13 23.01 7.01
CA PHE A 282 -3.67 24.33 6.73
C PHE A 282 -4.80 24.22 5.71
N VAL A 283 -5.82 25.05 5.89
CA VAL A 283 -6.86 25.32 4.90
C VAL A 283 -6.68 26.74 4.40
N TYR A 284 -6.94 26.92 3.11
CA TYR A 284 -6.67 28.16 2.41
C TYR A 284 -7.95 28.69 1.79
N ARG A 285 -8.12 30.01 1.81
CA ARG A 285 -9.12 30.69 0.99
C ARG A 285 -8.57 32.03 0.50
N THR A 286 -9.19 32.51 -0.58
CA THR A 286 -9.11 33.91 -0.98
C THR A 286 -10.48 34.52 -0.73
N ASP A 287 -10.55 35.63 0.01
CA ASP A 287 -11.82 36.29 0.32
C ASP A 287 -12.34 37.13 -0.87
N GLU A 288 -13.53 37.73 -0.71
CA GLU A 288 -14.16 38.58 -1.74
C GLU A 288 -13.34 39.84 -2.09
N LYS A 289 -12.36 40.22 -1.24
CA LYS A 289 -11.46 41.35 -1.45
C LYS A 289 -10.14 40.94 -2.10
N GLY A 290 -9.93 39.64 -2.34
CA GLY A 290 -8.70 39.10 -2.91
C GLY A 290 -7.61 38.82 -1.87
N GLU A 291 -7.90 38.88 -0.57
CA GLU A 291 -6.93 38.60 0.50
C GLU A 291 -6.79 37.10 0.75
N PHE A 292 -5.56 36.63 0.91
CA PHE A 292 -5.24 35.23 1.19
C PHE A 292 -5.27 34.95 2.69
N GLU A 293 -6.06 33.96 3.10
CA GLU A 293 -6.13 33.46 4.47
C GLU A 293 -5.62 32.02 4.53
N ALA A 294 -4.74 31.74 5.48
CA ALA A 294 -4.30 30.39 5.82
C ALA A 294 -4.61 30.10 7.29
N THR A 295 -5.49 29.14 7.55
CA THR A 295 -5.89 28.77 8.91
C THR A 295 -5.49 27.34 9.20
N ARG A 296 -4.91 27.12 10.40
CA ARG A 296 -4.50 25.80 10.86
C ARG A 296 -5.72 25.01 11.33
N GLY A 297 -5.87 23.79 10.84
CA GLY A 297 -6.91 22.85 11.27
C GLY A 297 -6.32 21.53 11.78
N ARG A 298 -7.02 20.90 12.71
CA ARG A 298 -6.80 19.51 13.16
C ARG A 298 -7.85 18.63 12.51
N GLU A 299 -7.41 17.73 11.62
CA GLU A 299 -8.32 16.95 10.78
C GLU A 299 -9.29 16.06 11.55
N TRP A 300 -8.96 15.66 12.77
CA TRP A 300 -9.82 14.85 13.64
C TRP A 300 -10.79 15.69 14.49
N GLU A 301 -10.68 17.01 14.46
CA GLU A 301 -11.50 17.96 15.23
C GLU A 301 -12.22 18.94 14.29
N PRO A 302 -13.52 18.71 14.00
CA PRO A 302 -14.31 19.61 13.15
C PRO A 302 -14.24 21.07 13.59
N GLU A 303 -14.27 21.31 14.91
CA GLU A 303 -14.32 22.63 15.53
C GLU A 303 -13.03 23.44 15.35
N SER A 304 -11.95 22.77 14.95
CA SER A 304 -10.68 23.42 14.63
C SER A 304 -10.68 24.09 13.25
N PHE A 305 -11.66 23.81 12.40
CA PHE A 305 -11.78 24.41 11.08
C PHE A 305 -12.61 25.71 11.13
N PRO A 306 -12.26 26.72 10.31
CA PRO A 306 -13.10 27.90 10.15
C PRO A 306 -14.50 27.56 9.63
N GLN A 307 -15.51 28.32 10.07
CA GLN A 307 -16.91 28.14 9.64
C GLN A 307 -17.10 28.16 8.12
N TRP A 308 -16.25 28.91 7.41
CA TRP A 308 -16.29 29.04 5.95
C TRP A 308 -15.84 27.78 5.20
N CYS A 309 -15.13 26.85 5.85
CA CYS A 309 -14.88 25.52 5.26
C CYS A 309 -16.18 24.70 5.12
N GLY A 310 -17.28 25.16 5.74
CA GLY A 310 -18.47 24.36 5.97
C GLY A 310 -18.18 23.19 6.91
N THR A 311 -19.22 22.46 7.31
CA THR A 311 -19.00 21.04 7.65
C THR A 311 -18.45 20.40 6.39
N MET A 312 -17.20 19.94 6.39
CA MET A 312 -16.69 19.02 5.35
C MET A 312 -17.54 17.74 5.39
N LYS A 313 -18.75 17.78 4.82
CA LYS A 313 -19.65 16.65 4.65
C LYS A 313 -19.07 15.71 3.60
#